data_AF-A0A9E1UEE5-F1
#
_entry.id   AF-A0A9E1UEE5-F1
#
_cell.length_a   1.000
_cell.length_b   1.000
_cell.length_c   1.000
_cell.angle_alpha   90.00
_cell.angle_beta   90.00
_cell.angle_gamma   90.00
#
_symmetry.space_group_name_H-M   'P 1'
#
loop_
_entity.id
_entity.type
_entity.pdbx_description
1 polymer ?
#
loop_
_entity_poly.entity_id
_entity_poly.type
_entity_poly.pdbx_seq_one_letter_code
_entity_poly.pdbx_strand_id
1 'polypeptide(L)'
;MTSESNLPDRPKLRPLDVSRVTHEGNDYFLLKDLRRLNDRSMLVPAPLGVYLQGVDGMNTLNEITEAAIRGGAPSVPRKTLEELMNRLDDMLLLSNGKYLTEIEKRLHEYRSAPERAPALADLAYPSDTADLRGYLDGFAFPYMNDDSMADDDLPFDVDVELKGIVSPHIDFERGGDSYGMIWEQVRDQLQDVELFVVFGTDHNGEGPRLTLTNQNYRTPLGVLETDTELVDEISRILSFDSTVDDHPFADEFNHANEHSIELATVWLHRAIGSSDAKMLPILCGAFGGLLEPDSPNIDDHPEIRRVIRLLQSVAGERRTMFIAAADLSHVGPAFGQDE
;
A
#
# COMPACT_ATOMS: atom_id res chain seq x y z
N MET A 1 2.46 -12.71 39.58
CA MET A 1 1.08 -12.75 39.09
C MET A 1 1.15 -13.31 37.68
N THR A 2 0.76 -14.56 37.51
CA THR A 2 0.67 -15.21 36.20
C THR A 2 -0.41 -14.47 35.41
N SER A 3 -0.04 -13.75 34.35
CA SER A 3 -1.04 -13.24 33.42
C SER A 3 -1.75 -14.46 32.83
N GLU A 4 -3.03 -14.63 33.12
CA GLU A 4 -3.86 -15.57 32.37
C GLU A 4 -3.74 -15.20 30.90
N SER A 5 -3.29 -16.14 30.06
CA SER A 5 -3.11 -15.84 28.64
C SER A 5 -4.48 -15.67 28.02
N ASN A 6 -4.82 -14.44 27.62
CA ASN A 6 -6.07 -14.09 26.91
C ASN A 6 -6.07 -14.55 25.44
N LEU A 7 -5.34 -15.63 25.14
CA LEU A 7 -5.26 -16.17 23.79
C LEU A 7 -6.62 -16.73 23.38
N PRO A 8 -7.08 -16.46 22.14
CA PRO A 8 -8.29 -17.07 21.62
C PRO A 8 -8.13 -18.59 21.55
N ASP A 9 -9.22 -19.32 21.82
CA ASP A 9 -9.25 -20.79 21.75
C ASP A 9 -8.85 -21.30 20.36
N ARG A 10 -9.22 -20.55 19.31
CA ARG A 10 -8.85 -20.79 17.91
C ARG A 10 -8.10 -19.58 17.36
N PRO A 11 -6.76 -19.55 17.47
CA PRO A 11 -5.98 -18.40 17.05
C PRO A 11 -5.92 -18.29 15.52
N LYS A 12 -5.98 -17.05 15.04
CA LYS A 12 -5.89 -16.70 13.62
C LYS A 12 -4.77 -15.69 13.42
N LEU A 13 -3.80 -16.00 12.56
CA LEU A 13 -2.79 -15.04 12.11
C LEU A 13 -3.45 -14.03 11.16
N ARG A 14 -3.02 -12.77 11.26
CA ARG A 14 -3.26 -11.79 10.20
C ARG A 14 -2.38 -12.09 8.99
N PRO A 15 -2.65 -11.49 7.82
CA PRO A 15 -1.67 -11.43 6.75
C PRO A 15 -0.37 -10.79 7.25
N LEU A 16 0.77 -11.40 6.93
CA LEU A 16 2.10 -10.97 7.34
C LEU A 16 3.05 -11.05 6.15
N ASP A 17 4.08 -10.21 6.14
CA ASP A 17 5.25 -10.42 5.28
C ASP A 17 6.13 -11.48 5.95
N VAL A 18 6.43 -12.53 5.19
CA VAL A 18 7.16 -13.70 5.65
C VAL A 18 8.32 -13.96 4.70
N SER A 19 9.54 -13.81 5.22
CA SER A 19 10.76 -14.14 4.49
C SER A 19 11.57 -15.21 5.22
N ARG A 20 12.24 -16.08 4.48
CA ARG A 20 13.18 -17.05 5.07
C ARG A 20 14.55 -16.42 5.19
N VAL A 21 15.14 -16.50 6.37
CA VAL A 21 16.46 -15.93 6.66
C VAL A 21 17.32 -16.94 7.42
N THR A 22 18.63 -16.90 7.20
CA THR A 22 19.60 -17.65 8.00
C THR A 22 20.27 -16.69 8.98
N HIS A 23 20.22 -17.02 10.27
CA HIS A 23 20.82 -16.24 11.34
C HIS A 23 21.63 -17.16 12.25
N GLU A 24 22.90 -16.83 12.47
CA GLU A 24 23.84 -17.65 13.27
C GLU A 24 23.87 -19.13 12.87
N GLY A 25 23.78 -19.41 11.56
CA GLY A 25 23.82 -20.77 11.00
C GLY A 25 22.51 -21.57 11.15
N ASN A 26 21.44 -20.96 11.67
CA ASN A 26 20.12 -21.56 11.80
C ASN A 26 19.10 -20.85 10.90
N ASP A 27 18.12 -21.60 10.42
CA ASP A 27 17.05 -21.06 9.56
C ASP A 27 15.86 -20.57 10.38
N TYR A 28 15.34 -19.40 9.98
CA TYR A 28 14.19 -18.75 10.58
C TYR A 28 13.23 -18.25 9.50
N PHE A 29 11.97 -18.10 9.91
CA PHE A 29 11.02 -17.21 9.26
C PHE A 29 11.07 -15.85 9.96
N LEU A 30 11.34 -14.79 9.20
CA LEU A 30 11.21 -13.41 9.64
C LEU A 30 9.79 -12.96 9.34
N LEU A 31 9.02 -12.71 10.39
CA LEU A 31 7.64 -12.18 10.30
C LEU A 31 7.66 -10.67 10.50
N LYS A 32 7.03 -9.95 9.59
CA LYS A 32 6.83 -8.49 9.68
C LYS A 32 5.35 -8.14 9.58
N ASP A 33 4.94 -7.16 10.37
CA ASP A 33 3.60 -6.60 10.28
C ASP A 33 3.47 -5.70 9.06
N LEU A 34 2.67 -6.13 8.11
CA LEU A 34 2.30 -5.39 6.91
C LEU A 34 1.65 -4.03 7.20
N ARG A 35 0.86 -3.93 8.28
CA ARG A 35 0.17 -2.69 8.68
C ARG A 35 1.01 -1.81 9.61
N ARG A 36 2.24 -2.22 9.94
CA ARG A 36 3.19 -1.52 10.83
C ARG A 36 2.55 -1.00 12.14
N LEU A 37 1.67 -1.80 12.76
CA LEU A 37 1.16 -1.49 14.11
C LEU A 37 2.25 -1.65 15.17
N ASN A 38 3.30 -2.41 14.84
CA ASN A 38 4.50 -2.65 15.62
C ASN A 38 5.72 -2.71 14.70
N ASP A 39 6.74 -1.92 14.99
CA ASP A 39 7.97 -1.83 14.17
C ASP A 39 8.93 -3.01 14.36
N ARG A 40 8.64 -3.92 15.30
CA ARG A 40 9.48 -5.09 15.58
C ARG A 40 9.18 -6.20 14.58
N SER A 41 10.22 -6.82 14.06
CA SER A 41 10.11 -8.09 13.34
C SER A 41 10.30 -9.28 14.30
N MET A 42 9.70 -10.42 13.97
CA MET A 42 9.81 -11.64 14.78
C MET A 42 10.55 -12.73 14.01
N LEU A 43 11.62 -13.26 14.61
CA LEU A 43 12.27 -14.48 14.12
C LEU A 43 11.58 -15.70 14.73
N VAL A 44 11.07 -16.57 13.88
CA VAL A 44 10.47 -17.85 14.24
C VAL A 44 11.36 -18.97 13.70
N PRO A 45 11.92 -19.85 14.55
CA PRO A 45 12.71 -20.99 14.07
C PRO A 45 11.95 -21.78 13.01
N ALA A 46 12.62 -22.13 11.90
CA ALA A 46 11.98 -22.80 10.77
C ALA A 46 11.14 -24.05 11.16
N PRO A 47 11.54 -24.89 12.13
CA PRO A 47 10.72 -26.02 12.60
C PRO A 47 9.34 -25.63 13.15
N LEU A 48 9.17 -24.40 13.63
CA LEU A 48 7.90 -23.90 14.16
C LEU A 48 6.95 -23.40 13.06
N GLY A 49 7.42 -23.21 11.82
CA GLY A 49 6.61 -22.67 10.73
C GLY A 49 5.39 -23.53 10.38
N VAL A 50 5.50 -24.86 10.47
CA VAL A 50 4.37 -25.78 10.20
C VAL A 50 3.23 -25.57 11.20
N TYR A 51 3.55 -25.22 12.45
CA TYR A 51 2.52 -24.91 13.45
C TYR A 51 1.79 -23.61 13.12
N LEU A 52 2.49 -22.60 12.60
CA LEU A 52 1.89 -21.33 12.20
C LEU A 52 0.89 -21.50 11.04
N GLN A 53 1.10 -22.46 10.14
CA GLN A 53 0.16 -22.75 9.06
C GLN A 53 -1.23 -23.18 9.57
N GLY A 54 -1.30 -23.77 10.77
CA GLY A 54 -2.57 -24.15 11.41
C GLY A 54 -3.24 -23.03 12.20
N VAL A 55 -2.61 -21.85 12.32
CA VAL A 55 -3.13 -20.69 13.06
C VAL A 55 -4.03 -19.88 12.13
N ASP A 56 -5.10 -20.51 11.65
CA ASP A 56 -6.04 -19.99 10.64
C ASP A 56 -7.40 -19.56 11.24
N GLY A 57 -7.57 -19.72 12.55
CA GLY A 57 -8.83 -19.47 13.27
C GLY A 57 -9.81 -20.63 13.26
N MET A 58 -9.47 -21.76 12.63
CA MET A 58 -10.35 -22.95 12.57
C MET A 58 -10.02 -23.96 13.66
N ASN A 59 -8.75 -24.07 14.05
CA ASN A 59 -8.26 -25.13 14.93
C ASN A 59 -7.82 -24.59 16.30
N THR A 60 -8.03 -25.38 17.34
CA THR A 60 -7.44 -25.14 18.66
C THR A 60 -5.94 -25.42 18.66
N LEU A 61 -5.19 -24.87 19.62
CA LEU A 61 -3.74 -25.12 19.71
C LEU A 61 -3.41 -26.62 19.84
N ASN A 62 -4.29 -27.41 20.46
CA ASN A 62 -4.15 -28.87 20.53
C ASN A 62 -4.30 -29.51 19.15
N GLU A 63 -5.35 -29.15 18.40
CA GLU A 63 -5.62 -29.69 17.06
C GLU A 63 -4.50 -29.31 16.07
N ILE A 64 -4.00 -28.06 16.14
CA ILE A 64 -2.83 -27.60 15.38
C ILE A 64 -1.62 -28.48 15.68
N THR A 65 -1.35 -28.72 16.96
CA THR A 65 -0.20 -29.53 17.39
C THR A 65 -0.30 -30.96 16.88
N GLU A 66 -1.47 -31.58 17.02
CA GLU A 66 -1.70 -32.94 16.54
C GLU A 66 -1.60 -33.03 15.01
N ALA A 67 -2.17 -32.07 14.28
CA ALA A 67 -2.10 -32.03 12.82
C ALA A 67 -0.65 -31.87 12.34
N ALA A 68 0.12 -30.96 12.93
CA ALA A 68 1.53 -30.76 12.60
C ALA A 68 2.36 -32.03 12.85
N ILE A 69 2.18 -32.69 14.00
CA ILE A 69 2.89 -33.94 14.32
C ILE A 69 2.49 -35.07 13.37
N ARG A 70 1.19 -35.22 13.06
CA ARG A 70 0.72 -36.19 12.05
C ARG A 70 1.33 -35.92 10.67
N GLY A 71 1.57 -34.66 10.32
CA GLY A 71 2.24 -34.22 9.11
C GLY A 71 3.77 -34.35 9.11
N GLY A 72 4.37 -34.84 10.19
CA GLY A 72 5.82 -35.06 10.29
C GLY A 72 6.62 -33.90 10.89
N ALA A 73 5.97 -32.89 11.47
CA ALA A 73 6.66 -31.83 12.21
C ALA A 73 7.35 -32.40 13.47
N PRO A 74 8.52 -31.86 13.85
CA PRO A 74 9.21 -32.29 15.08
C PRO A 74 8.37 -31.95 16.30
N SER A 75 8.33 -32.85 17.31
CA SER A 75 7.60 -32.59 18.54
C SER A 75 8.18 -31.40 19.31
N VAL A 76 7.33 -30.43 19.65
CA VAL A 76 7.68 -29.23 20.40
C VAL A 76 6.97 -29.23 21.75
N PRO A 77 7.62 -28.82 22.86
CA PRO A 77 6.94 -28.67 24.13
C PRO A 77 5.76 -27.70 24.02
N ARG A 78 4.60 -28.09 24.58
CA ARG A 78 3.38 -27.25 24.59
C ARG A 78 3.65 -25.81 25.03
N LYS A 79 4.46 -25.66 26.09
CA LYS A 79 4.85 -24.35 26.64
C LYS A 79 5.52 -23.45 25.59
N THR A 80 6.34 -24.01 24.71
CA THR A 80 7.01 -23.24 23.63
C THR A 80 6.01 -22.72 22.61
N LEU A 81 4.98 -23.50 22.27
CA LEU A 81 3.91 -23.04 21.37
C LEU A 81 3.02 -21.99 22.05
N GLU A 82 2.71 -22.14 23.33
CA GLU A 82 1.99 -21.12 24.10
C GLU A 82 2.80 -19.82 24.19
N GLU A 83 4.11 -19.89 24.44
CA GLU A 83 5.00 -18.72 24.44
C GLU A 83 5.08 -18.06 23.04
N LEU A 84 5.08 -18.85 21.97
CA LEU A 84 5.00 -18.34 20.59
C LEU A 84 3.68 -17.59 20.33
N MET A 85 2.54 -18.19 20.70
CA MET A 85 1.22 -17.57 20.53
C MET A 85 1.10 -16.25 21.31
N ASN A 86 1.57 -16.24 22.56
CA ASN A 86 1.58 -15.01 23.38
C ASN A 86 2.45 -13.92 22.74
N ARG A 87 3.62 -14.27 22.19
CA ARG A 87 4.46 -13.30 21.48
C ARG A 87 3.79 -12.74 20.23
N LEU A 88 3.11 -13.58 19.44
CA LEU A 88 2.35 -13.13 18.27
C LEU A 88 1.22 -12.17 18.69
N ASP A 89 0.52 -12.46 19.79
CA ASP A 89 -0.52 -11.60 20.35
C ASP A 89 0.04 -10.27 20.91
N ASP A 90 1.15 -10.31 21.62
CA ASP A 90 1.88 -9.12 22.10
C ASP A 90 2.41 -8.24 20.97
N MET A 91 2.64 -8.84 19.80
CA MET A 91 3.01 -8.13 18.60
C MET A 91 1.81 -7.73 17.73
N LEU A 92 0.57 -8.02 18.16
CA LEU A 92 -0.67 -7.74 17.43
C LEU A 92 -0.76 -8.44 16.06
N LEU A 93 -0.11 -9.59 15.92
CA LEU A 93 -0.09 -10.39 14.69
C LEU A 93 -1.24 -11.40 14.62
N LEU A 94 -1.99 -11.56 15.72
CA LEU A 94 -3.21 -12.36 15.76
C LEU A 94 -4.44 -11.49 15.50
N SER A 95 -5.37 -11.97 14.68
CA SER A 95 -6.68 -11.38 14.46
C SER A 95 -7.60 -11.70 15.64
N ASN A 96 -7.65 -10.81 16.64
CA ASN A 96 -8.48 -10.98 17.84
C ASN A 96 -8.92 -9.61 18.42
N GLY A 97 -9.60 -9.64 19.57
CA GLY A 97 -10.09 -8.42 20.22
C GLY A 97 -9.00 -7.40 20.58
N LYS A 98 -7.79 -7.84 20.96
CA LYS A 98 -6.66 -6.95 21.28
C LYS A 98 -6.19 -6.20 20.03
N TYR A 99 -6.03 -6.91 18.92
CA TYR A 99 -5.75 -6.29 17.62
C TYR A 99 -6.86 -5.34 17.19
N LEU A 100 -8.13 -5.74 17.29
CA LEU A 100 -9.29 -4.91 16.90
C LEU A 100 -9.35 -3.60 17.70
N THR A 101 -9.11 -3.66 19.01
CA THR A 101 -9.05 -2.45 19.84
C THR A 101 -7.91 -1.52 19.44
N GLU A 102 -6.73 -2.06 19.12
CA GLU A 102 -5.59 -1.22 18.70
C GLU A 102 -5.82 -0.61 17.32
N ILE A 103 -6.33 -1.36 16.33
CA ILE A 103 -6.57 -0.81 15.00
C ILE A 103 -7.68 0.25 15.01
N GLU A 104 -8.74 0.07 15.80
CA GLU A 104 -9.77 1.11 16.00
C GLU A 104 -9.17 2.40 16.57
N LYS A 105 -8.29 2.26 17.59
CA LYS A 105 -7.58 3.39 18.17
C LYS A 105 -6.68 4.09 17.13
N ARG A 106 -5.86 3.34 16.37
CA ARG A 106 -4.98 3.91 15.34
C ARG A 106 -5.76 4.56 14.21
N LEU A 107 -6.88 3.99 13.80
CA LEU A 107 -7.77 4.58 12.80
C LEU A 107 -8.39 5.89 13.31
N HIS A 108 -8.77 5.95 14.59
CA HIS A 108 -9.25 7.19 15.19
C HIS A 108 -8.15 8.27 15.25
N GLU A 109 -6.93 7.90 15.62
CA GLU A 109 -5.77 8.80 15.60
C GLU A 109 -5.47 9.29 14.17
N TYR A 110 -5.47 8.39 13.19
CA TYR A 110 -5.29 8.71 11.78
C TYR A 110 -6.35 9.70 11.27
N ARG A 111 -7.64 9.43 11.54
CA ARG A 111 -8.75 10.31 11.11
C ARG A 111 -8.74 11.67 11.80
N SER A 112 -8.23 11.74 13.02
CA SER A 112 -8.20 12.97 13.83
C SER A 112 -6.94 13.81 13.61
N ALA A 113 -5.94 13.26 12.92
CA ALA A 113 -4.76 14.01 12.52
C ALA A 113 -5.16 15.11 11.50
N PRO A 114 -4.43 16.23 11.46
CA PRO A 114 -4.68 17.28 10.46
C PRO A 114 -4.44 16.81 9.03
N GLU A 115 -3.62 15.77 8.87
CA GLU A 115 -3.20 15.16 7.61
C GLU A 115 -2.50 13.83 7.87
N ARG A 116 -2.42 13.00 6.82
CA ARG A 116 -1.57 11.81 6.79
C ARG A 116 -0.10 12.24 6.81
N ALA A 117 0.63 11.90 7.87
CA ALA A 117 2.08 12.08 7.94
C ALA A 117 2.82 11.19 6.93
N PRO A 118 3.96 11.61 6.35
CA PRO A 118 4.74 10.76 5.46
C PRO A 118 5.33 9.56 6.21
N ALA A 119 5.10 8.35 5.70
CA ALA A 119 5.55 7.10 6.31
C ALA A 119 6.97 6.68 5.90
N LEU A 120 7.54 7.32 4.87
CA LEU A 120 8.83 6.96 4.28
C LEU A 120 9.91 8.04 4.45
N ALA A 121 9.58 9.16 5.07
CA ALA A 121 10.56 10.20 5.40
C ALA A 121 11.64 9.61 6.34
N ASP A 122 12.91 9.87 5.99
CA ASP A 122 14.13 9.29 6.59
C ASP A 122 14.28 7.76 6.47
N LEU A 123 13.39 7.10 5.72
CA LEU A 123 13.48 5.67 5.38
C LEU A 123 13.79 5.45 3.90
N ALA A 124 13.11 6.16 3.01
CA ALA A 124 13.28 6.07 1.56
C ALA A 124 13.73 7.41 0.92
N TYR A 125 13.51 8.53 1.60
CA TYR A 125 13.91 9.86 1.15
C TYR A 125 14.10 10.81 2.35
N PRO A 126 14.87 11.91 2.22
CA PRO A 126 15.11 12.85 3.33
C PRO A 126 13.84 13.53 3.86
N SER A 127 13.71 13.69 5.19
CA SER A 127 12.59 14.43 5.79
C SER A 127 12.76 15.95 5.78
N ASP A 128 13.97 16.46 5.60
CA ASP A 128 14.22 17.90 5.43
C ASP A 128 13.85 18.35 4.01
N THR A 129 13.14 19.47 3.90
CA THR A 129 12.65 19.99 2.61
C THR A 129 13.78 20.35 1.64
N ALA A 130 14.87 20.94 2.12
CA ALA A 130 15.98 21.34 1.25
C ALA A 130 16.79 20.12 0.81
N ASP A 131 17.04 19.18 1.72
CA ASP A 131 17.72 17.93 1.41
C ASP A 131 16.91 17.08 0.43
N LEU A 132 15.58 16.99 0.62
CA LEU A 132 14.70 16.28 -0.30
C LEU A 132 14.72 16.89 -1.69
N ARG A 133 14.68 18.23 -1.81
CA ARG A 133 14.79 18.90 -3.11
C ARG A 133 16.10 18.56 -3.80
N GLY A 134 17.22 18.69 -3.10
CA GLY A 134 18.53 18.33 -3.64
C GLY A 134 18.62 16.85 -4.06
N TYR A 135 18.02 15.96 -3.27
CA TYR A 135 17.96 14.52 -3.58
C TYR A 135 17.19 14.24 -4.87
N LEU A 136 15.98 14.81 -5.02
CA LEU A 136 15.16 14.63 -6.21
C LEU A 136 15.76 15.34 -7.44
N ASP A 137 16.33 16.52 -7.26
CA ASP A 137 17.02 17.25 -8.33
C ASP A 137 18.22 16.47 -8.88
N GLY A 138 18.89 15.67 -8.04
CA GLY A 138 19.94 14.75 -8.48
C GLY A 138 19.47 13.74 -9.53
N PHE A 139 18.27 13.18 -9.36
CA PHE A 139 17.66 12.26 -10.33
C PHE A 139 17.08 12.98 -11.55
N ALA A 140 16.54 14.18 -11.35
CA ALA A 140 15.91 14.95 -12.41
C ALA A 140 16.90 15.69 -13.32
N PHE A 141 18.11 16.00 -12.82
CA PHE A 141 19.10 16.82 -13.51
C PHE A 141 19.39 16.40 -14.97
N PRO A 142 19.51 15.11 -15.32
CA PRO A 142 19.71 14.68 -16.71
C PRO A 142 18.59 15.11 -17.66
N TYR A 143 17.38 15.35 -17.16
CA TYR A 143 16.18 15.61 -17.95
C TYR A 143 15.73 17.07 -17.94
N MET A 144 16.32 17.93 -17.09
CA MET A 144 15.93 19.34 -16.97
C MET A 144 16.33 20.23 -18.16
N ASN A 145 17.35 19.83 -18.91
CA ASN A 145 18.01 20.68 -19.91
C ASN A 145 18.03 20.07 -21.30
N ASP A 146 17.36 18.93 -21.50
CA ASP A 146 17.56 18.13 -22.69
C ASP A 146 16.30 17.99 -23.54
N ASP A 147 16.14 18.92 -24.48
CA ASP A 147 15.27 18.74 -25.66
C ASP A 147 15.69 17.50 -26.49
N SER A 148 16.86 16.87 -26.23
CA SER A 148 17.43 15.76 -27.02
C SER A 148 17.33 14.35 -26.39
N MET A 149 16.66 14.20 -25.24
CA MET A 149 16.42 12.89 -24.60
C MET A 149 14.96 12.41 -24.67
N ALA A 150 14.05 13.23 -25.21
CA ALA A 150 12.87 12.65 -25.80
C ALA A 150 13.36 11.81 -26.98
N ASP A 151 13.18 10.49 -26.87
CA ASP A 151 13.47 9.55 -27.94
C ASP A 151 12.99 10.18 -29.27
N ASP A 152 13.90 10.46 -30.21
CA ASP A 152 13.59 11.08 -31.51
C ASP A 152 12.54 10.24 -32.30
N ASP A 153 12.26 9.02 -31.83
CA ASP A 153 11.26 8.07 -32.33
C ASP A 153 9.88 8.16 -31.64
N LEU A 154 9.73 8.91 -30.54
CA LEU A 154 8.40 9.29 -30.05
C LEU A 154 7.87 10.38 -30.98
N PRO A 155 6.71 10.19 -31.63
CA PRO A 155 6.18 11.20 -32.54
C PRO A 155 5.91 12.49 -31.76
N PHE A 156 6.85 13.42 -31.84
CA PHE A 156 6.79 14.78 -31.29
C PHE A 156 5.62 15.61 -31.84
N ASP A 157 4.89 15.07 -32.83
CA ASP A 157 3.87 15.76 -33.63
C ASP A 157 2.45 15.24 -33.38
N VAL A 158 2.19 14.58 -32.25
CA VAL A 158 0.81 14.28 -31.84
C VAL A 158 0.39 15.31 -30.81
N ASP A 159 -0.51 16.22 -31.21
CA ASP A 159 -1.21 17.16 -30.32
C ASP A 159 -2.19 16.37 -29.44
N VAL A 160 -1.63 15.61 -28.48
CA VAL A 160 -2.38 14.85 -27.49
C VAL A 160 -2.29 15.57 -26.17
N GLU A 161 -3.46 15.90 -25.63
CA GLU A 161 -3.57 16.39 -24.27
C GLU A 161 -3.18 15.28 -23.29
N LEU A 162 -2.20 15.55 -22.42
CA LEU A 162 -1.83 14.63 -21.34
C LEU A 162 -3.02 14.44 -20.39
N LYS A 163 -3.54 13.22 -20.33
CA LYS A 163 -4.64 12.85 -19.41
C LYS A 163 -4.19 12.04 -18.21
N GLY A 164 -3.03 11.38 -18.28
CA GLY A 164 -2.54 10.62 -17.16
C GLY A 164 -1.07 10.23 -17.23
N ILE A 165 -0.56 9.85 -16.07
CA ILE A 165 0.83 9.50 -15.80
C ILE A 165 0.85 8.11 -15.16
N VAL A 166 1.73 7.24 -15.62
CA VAL A 166 2.09 6.03 -14.87
C VAL A 166 3.41 6.34 -14.17
N SER A 167 3.37 6.45 -12.86
CA SER A 167 4.55 6.69 -12.02
C SER A 167 4.91 5.40 -11.31
N PRO A 168 6.19 5.00 -11.25
CA PRO A 168 6.58 3.88 -10.41
C PRO A 168 6.24 4.16 -8.94
N HIS A 169 6.23 3.10 -8.14
CA HIS A 169 6.21 3.16 -6.67
C HIS A 169 7.35 2.38 -6.00
N ILE A 170 8.35 1.94 -6.76
CA ILE A 170 9.59 1.40 -6.20
C ILE A 170 10.39 2.48 -5.45
N ASP A 171 11.23 2.06 -4.50
CA ASP A 171 12.12 2.98 -3.78
C ASP A 171 12.99 3.83 -4.72
N PHE A 172 13.26 5.08 -4.33
CA PHE A 172 13.97 6.04 -5.17
C PHE A 172 15.41 5.64 -5.47
N GLU A 173 16.06 4.85 -4.62
CA GLU A 173 17.40 4.33 -4.90
C GLU A 173 17.42 3.44 -6.15
N ARG A 174 16.35 2.66 -6.36
CA ARG A 174 16.20 1.79 -7.54
C ARG A 174 15.53 2.49 -8.72
N GLY A 175 14.49 3.28 -8.46
CA GLY A 175 13.63 3.85 -9.50
C GLY A 175 13.89 5.30 -9.85
N GLY A 176 14.76 6.01 -9.12
CA GLY A 176 14.88 7.47 -9.15
C GLY A 176 15.05 8.07 -10.55
N ASP A 177 15.83 7.42 -11.42
CA ASP A 177 16.04 7.81 -12.81
C ASP A 177 14.73 7.81 -13.62
N SER A 178 13.93 6.75 -13.51
CA SER A 178 12.61 6.66 -14.17
C SER A 178 11.64 7.72 -13.67
N TYR A 179 11.63 7.99 -12.36
CA TYR A 179 10.85 9.10 -11.83
C TYR A 179 11.31 10.44 -12.41
N GLY A 180 12.62 10.71 -12.37
CA GLY A 180 13.21 11.94 -12.90
C GLY A 180 12.79 12.19 -14.34
N MET A 181 12.89 11.15 -15.19
CA MET A 181 12.49 11.20 -16.58
C MET A 181 11.00 11.53 -16.74
N ILE A 182 10.11 10.74 -16.13
CA ILE A 182 8.66 10.87 -16.29
C ILE A 182 8.18 12.24 -15.82
N TRP A 183 8.58 12.65 -14.62
CA TRP A 183 8.06 13.85 -13.99
C TRP A 183 8.62 15.14 -14.62
N GLU A 184 9.86 15.14 -15.09
CA GLU A 184 10.40 16.30 -15.84
C GLU A 184 9.76 16.47 -17.21
N GLN A 185 9.39 15.39 -17.92
CA GLN A 185 8.73 15.49 -19.22
C GLN A 185 7.32 16.10 -19.15
N VAL A 186 6.63 15.94 -18.03
CA VAL A 186 5.22 16.34 -17.89
C VAL A 186 5.01 17.59 -17.03
N ARG A 187 6.03 18.04 -16.27
CA ARG A 187 5.89 19.10 -15.24
C ARG A 187 5.19 20.37 -15.71
N ASP A 188 5.45 20.82 -16.94
CA ASP A 188 4.92 22.08 -17.47
C ASP A 188 3.41 21.97 -17.76
N GLN A 189 2.93 20.74 -18.03
CA GLN A 189 1.52 20.45 -18.28
C GLN A 189 0.71 20.30 -16.99
N LEU A 190 1.37 20.32 -15.81
CA LEU A 190 0.71 20.11 -14.51
C LEU A 190 0.34 21.41 -13.78
N GLN A 191 0.82 22.57 -14.25
CA GLN A 191 0.73 23.83 -13.50
C GLN A 191 -0.71 24.37 -13.34
N ASP A 192 -1.58 24.08 -14.29
CA ASP A 192 -2.98 24.52 -14.34
C ASP A 192 -3.98 23.39 -14.03
N VAL A 193 -3.49 22.22 -13.60
CA VAL A 193 -4.34 21.11 -13.15
C VAL A 193 -5.05 21.51 -11.85
N GLU A 194 -6.35 21.26 -11.78
CA GLU A 194 -7.21 21.57 -10.63
C GLU A 194 -7.39 20.36 -9.70
N LEU A 195 -7.28 19.14 -10.25
CA LEU A 195 -7.45 17.89 -9.52
C LEU A 195 -6.44 16.82 -9.97
N PHE A 196 -5.74 16.24 -9.01
CA PHE A 196 -4.93 15.04 -9.19
C PHE A 196 -5.66 13.82 -8.64
N VAL A 197 -6.08 12.89 -9.49
CA VAL A 197 -6.61 11.60 -9.04
C VAL A 197 -5.46 10.62 -9.00
N VAL A 198 -5.06 10.18 -7.81
CA VAL A 198 -3.88 9.32 -7.61
C VAL A 198 -4.33 7.94 -7.17
N PHE A 199 -4.21 6.97 -8.07
CA PHE A 199 -4.43 5.56 -7.79
C PHE A 199 -3.13 4.95 -7.31
N GLY A 200 -3.13 4.38 -6.11
CA GLY A 200 -2.01 3.60 -5.60
C GLY A 200 -2.40 2.15 -5.37
N THR A 201 -1.45 1.24 -5.59
CA THR A 201 -1.61 -0.15 -5.15
C THR A 201 -1.74 -0.22 -3.64
N ASP A 202 -2.78 -0.90 -3.16
CA ASP A 202 -2.92 -1.29 -1.76
C ASP A 202 -2.26 -2.65 -1.55
N HIS A 203 -1.02 -2.67 -1.07
CA HIS A 203 -0.28 -3.91 -0.82
C HIS A 203 -0.90 -4.73 0.33
N ASN A 204 -1.77 -4.11 1.13
CA ASN A 204 -2.46 -4.71 2.27
C ASN A 204 -3.96 -4.89 2.02
N GLY A 205 -4.44 -4.49 0.85
CA GLY A 205 -5.84 -4.48 0.47
C GLY A 205 -6.21 -5.76 -0.27
N GLU A 206 -7.32 -6.37 0.15
CA GLU A 206 -7.93 -7.42 -0.66
C GLU A 206 -8.79 -6.78 -1.75
N GLY A 207 -9.15 -7.54 -2.77
CA GLY A 207 -9.78 -6.95 -3.94
C GLY A 207 -10.46 -7.95 -4.86
N PRO A 208 -11.18 -7.44 -5.87
CA PRO A 208 -11.11 -6.05 -6.39
C PRO A 208 -11.84 -5.01 -5.51
N ARG A 209 -11.13 -4.05 -4.89
CA ARG A 209 -11.71 -2.99 -4.04
C ARG A 209 -11.02 -1.64 -4.24
N LEU A 210 -11.78 -0.58 -4.01
CA LEU A 210 -11.29 0.80 -3.90
C LEU A 210 -11.45 1.27 -2.46
N THR A 211 -10.36 1.71 -1.84
CA THR A 211 -10.30 2.25 -0.49
C THR A 211 -10.03 3.75 -0.55
N LEU A 212 -10.82 4.51 0.20
CA LEU A 212 -10.81 5.96 0.23
C LEU A 212 -10.27 6.47 1.56
N THR A 213 -9.88 7.74 1.58
CA THR A 213 -9.61 8.48 2.81
C THR A 213 -9.99 9.95 2.66
N ASN A 214 -10.37 10.57 3.78
CA ASN A 214 -10.54 12.03 3.86
C ASN A 214 -9.27 12.76 4.30
N GLN A 215 -8.19 12.04 4.60
CA GLN A 215 -6.94 12.65 5.04
C GLN A 215 -6.22 13.33 3.88
N ASN A 216 -5.72 14.54 4.14
CA ASN A 216 -4.79 15.23 3.25
C ASN A 216 -3.46 14.48 3.20
N TYR A 217 -2.78 14.50 2.06
CA TYR A 217 -1.49 13.83 1.90
C TYR A 217 -0.34 14.81 2.12
N ARG A 218 0.47 14.56 3.16
CA ARG A 218 1.65 15.36 3.48
C ARG A 218 2.92 14.71 2.95
N THR A 219 3.80 15.54 2.41
CA THR A 219 5.21 15.23 2.16
C THR A 219 6.09 16.31 2.78
N PRO A 220 7.42 16.14 2.83
CA PRO A 220 8.30 17.23 3.25
C PRO A 220 8.25 18.48 2.34
N LEU A 221 7.67 18.39 1.15
CA LEU A 221 7.52 19.50 0.22
C LEU A 221 6.22 20.29 0.41
N GLY A 222 5.24 19.75 1.14
CA GLY A 222 3.95 20.40 1.34
C GLY A 222 2.82 19.43 1.66
N VAL A 223 1.60 19.93 1.52
CA VAL A 223 0.35 19.18 1.75
C VAL A 223 -0.52 19.30 0.51
N LEU A 224 -1.02 18.18 0.00
CA LEU A 224 -2.11 18.17 -0.97
C LEU A 224 -3.43 17.97 -0.25
N GLU A 225 -4.34 18.93 -0.41
CA GLU A 225 -5.68 18.85 0.14
C GLU A 225 -6.49 17.78 -0.59
N THR A 226 -7.13 16.89 0.15
CA THR A 226 -8.00 15.87 -0.42
C THR A 226 -9.34 16.48 -0.84
N ASP A 227 -9.82 16.14 -2.04
CA ASP A 227 -11.15 16.50 -2.52
C ASP A 227 -12.22 15.66 -1.79
N THR A 228 -12.53 16.07 -0.55
CA THR A 228 -13.47 15.36 0.33
C THR A 228 -14.89 15.32 -0.23
N GLU A 229 -15.28 16.29 -1.06
CA GLU A 229 -16.58 16.28 -1.74
C GLU A 229 -16.65 15.13 -2.76
N LEU A 230 -15.58 14.92 -3.53
CA LEU A 230 -15.49 13.80 -4.46
C LEU A 230 -15.33 12.45 -3.74
N VAL A 231 -14.62 12.42 -2.60
CA VAL A 231 -14.60 11.24 -1.71
C VAL A 231 -16.02 10.88 -1.24
N ASP A 232 -16.81 11.87 -0.82
CA ASP A 232 -18.19 11.66 -0.40
C ASP A 232 -19.08 11.13 -1.54
N GLU A 233 -18.87 11.58 -2.78
CA GLU A 233 -19.60 11.06 -3.94
C GLU A 233 -19.23 9.62 -4.26
N ILE A 234 -17.94 9.28 -4.26
CA ILE A 234 -17.46 7.92 -4.52
C ILE A 234 -17.86 6.98 -3.38
N SER A 235 -17.81 7.42 -2.13
CA SER A 235 -18.20 6.60 -0.98
C SER A 235 -19.66 6.15 -1.09
N ARG A 236 -20.58 7.04 -1.49
CA ARG A 236 -21.99 6.66 -1.75
C ARG A 236 -22.13 5.61 -2.84
N ILE A 237 -21.28 5.65 -3.87
CA ILE A 237 -21.27 4.64 -4.93
C ILE A 237 -20.80 3.29 -4.36
N LEU A 238 -19.69 3.28 -3.63
CA LEU A 238 -19.08 2.07 -3.09
C LEU A 238 -19.93 1.42 -1.99
N SER A 239 -20.65 2.20 -1.19
CA SER A 239 -21.56 1.71 -0.14
C SER A 239 -22.81 0.99 -0.68
N PHE A 240 -23.06 0.98 -2.00
CA PHE A 240 -24.10 0.12 -2.58
C PHE A 240 -23.73 -1.35 -2.56
N ASP A 241 -22.44 -1.69 -2.49
CA ASP A 241 -21.99 -3.05 -2.29
C ASP A 241 -22.19 -3.45 -0.82
N SER A 242 -23.20 -4.28 -0.56
CA SER A 242 -23.49 -4.79 0.78
C SER A 242 -22.64 -5.99 1.19
N THR A 243 -21.72 -6.47 0.34
CA THR A 243 -20.87 -7.62 0.65
C THR A 243 -19.73 -7.28 1.59
N VAL A 244 -19.37 -6.00 1.68
CA VAL A 244 -18.31 -5.47 2.54
C VAL A 244 -18.90 -4.36 3.41
N ASP A 245 -18.82 -4.54 4.73
CA ASP A 245 -19.22 -3.49 5.66
C ASP A 245 -18.29 -2.28 5.52
N ASP A 246 -18.88 -1.08 5.46
CA ASP A 246 -18.17 0.18 5.21
C ASP A 246 -17.15 0.09 4.05
N HIS A 247 -17.50 -0.57 2.94
CA HIS A 247 -16.61 -0.79 1.78
C HIS A 247 -15.61 0.35 1.48
N PRO A 248 -16.03 1.63 1.32
CA PRO A 248 -15.10 2.72 1.01
C PRO A 248 -14.00 2.94 2.06
N PHE A 249 -14.25 2.63 3.34
CA PHE A 249 -13.34 2.95 4.45
C PHE A 249 -12.95 1.72 5.31
N ALA A 250 -13.37 0.51 4.94
CA ALA A 250 -13.12 -0.74 5.66
C ALA A 250 -11.63 -0.97 5.97
N ASP A 251 -10.78 -0.62 5.01
CA ASP A 251 -9.32 -0.71 5.09
C ASP A 251 -8.64 0.66 5.07
N GLU A 252 -9.33 1.75 5.44
CA GLU A 252 -8.81 3.13 5.33
C GLU A 252 -7.43 3.30 5.99
N PHE A 253 -7.16 2.59 7.09
CA PHE A 253 -5.86 2.67 7.76
C PHE A 253 -4.68 2.22 6.89
N ASN A 254 -4.91 1.45 5.82
CA ASN A 254 -3.85 1.08 4.88
C ASN A 254 -3.20 2.33 4.27
N HIS A 255 -3.95 3.42 4.06
CA HIS A 255 -3.38 4.68 3.59
C HIS A 255 -2.24 5.18 4.49
N ALA A 256 -2.28 4.95 5.81
CA ALA A 256 -1.32 5.49 6.77
C ALA A 256 0.11 4.97 6.61
N ASN A 257 0.31 3.78 6.02
CA ASN A 257 1.62 3.17 5.85
C ASN A 257 1.91 2.73 4.41
N GLU A 258 0.91 2.82 3.53
CA GLU A 258 1.07 2.49 2.12
C GLU A 258 1.96 3.55 1.42
N HIS A 259 2.91 3.04 0.64
CA HIS A 259 3.98 3.78 0.01
C HIS A 259 3.64 4.20 -1.42
N SER A 260 2.74 3.47 -2.09
CA SER A 260 2.45 3.67 -3.51
C SER A 260 2.05 5.11 -3.86
N ILE A 261 1.00 5.62 -3.20
CA ILE A 261 0.56 7.00 -3.35
C ILE A 261 1.63 7.98 -2.85
N GLU A 262 2.28 7.68 -1.72
CA GLU A 262 3.23 8.59 -1.09
C GLU A 262 4.44 8.92 -2.00
N LEU A 263 5.04 7.90 -2.61
CA LEU A 263 6.21 8.08 -3.49
C LEU A 263 5.85 8.87 -4.76
N ALA A 264 4.71 8.59 -5.37
CA ALA A 264 4.21 9.38 -6.49
C ALA A 264 3.91 10.84 -6.06
N THR A 265 3.32 11.03 -4.88
CA THR A 265 2.98 12.37 -4.36
C THR A 265 4.20 13.22 -4.05
N VAL A 266 5.32 12.63 -3.61
CA VAL A 266 6.60 13.37 -3.43
C VAL A 266 7.06 13.99 -4.75
N TRP A 267 7.02 13.23 -5.84
CA TRP A 267 7.37 13.72 -7.16
C TRP A 267 6.34 14.70 -7.72
N LEU A 268 5.06 14.44 -7.50
CA LEU A 268 3.98 15.37 -7.85
C LEU A 268 4.19 16.75 -7.21
N HIS A 269 4.45 16.81 -5.91
CA HIS A 269 4.75 18.06 -5.20
C HIS A 269 5.96 18.79 -5.80
N ARG A 270 7.00 18.05 -6.17
CA ARG A 270 8.17 18.64 -6.82
C ARG A 270 7.81 19.24 -8.18
N ALA A 271 7.02 18.53 -8.99
CA ALA A 271 6.66 18.95 -10.34
C ALA A 271 5.73 20.18 -10.35
N ILE A 272 4.73 20.22 -9.46
CA ILE A 272 3.75 21.33 -9.40
C ILE A 272 4.24 22.53 -8.59
N GLY A 273 5.24 22.35 -7.73
CA GLY A 273 5.73 23.40 -6.83
C GLY A 273 4.63 23.90 -5.90
N SER A 274 4.11 25.10 -6.16
CA SER A 274 2.98 25.68 -5.42
C SER A 274 1.73 25.63 -6.29
N SER A 275 0.70 24.95 -5.80
CA SER A 275 -0.58 24.78 -6.49
C SER A 275 -1.72 24.75 -5.49
N ASP A 276 -2.89 25.25 -5.90
CA ASP A 276 -4.16 25.14 -5.17
C ASP A 276 -4.94 23.87 -5.58
N ALA A 277 -4.34 23.01 -6.40
CA ALA A 277 -4.95 21.77 -6.86
C ALA A 277 -5.29 20.85 -5.68
N LYS A 278 -6.45 20.19 -5.79
CA LYS A 278 -6.84 19.13 -4.88
C LYS A 278 -6.30 17.77 -5.34
N MET A 279 -6.33 16.81 -4.44
CA MET A 279 -5.99 15.42 -4.71
C MET A 279 -7.16 14.50 -4.37
N LEU A 280 -7.32 13.42 -5.13
CA LEU A 280 -8.17 12.29 -4.75
C LEU A 280 -7.29 11.04 -4.64
N PRO A 281 -6.81 10.69 -3.43
CA PRO A 281 -6.07 9.46 -3.19
C PRO A 281 -7.03 8.26 -3.18
N ILE A 282 -6.79 7.27 -4.03
CA ILE A 282 -7.55 6.01 -4.05
C ILE A 282 -6.57 4.85 -3.96
N LEU A 283 -6.73 4.04 -2.93
CA LEU A 283 -6.03 2.77 -2.83
C LEU A 283 -6.80 1.68 -3.57
N CYS A 284 -6.10 0.96 -4.43
CA CYS A 284 -6.63 -0.10 -5.28
C CYS A 284 -6.14 -1.45 -4.75
N GLY A 285 -7.05 -2.26 -4.22
CA GLY A 285 -6.77 -3.64 -3.79
C GLY A 285 -6.47 -4.57 -4.97
N ALA A 286 -6.32 -5.86 -4.70
CA ALA A 286 -5.95 -6.83 -5.74
C ALA A 286 -7.03 -7.00 -6.84
N PHE A 287 -6.72 -6.58 -8.07
CA PHE A 287 -7.55 -6.80 -9.26
C PHE A 287 -7.11 -8.03 -10.10
N GLY A 288 -6.01 -8.69 -9.71
CA GLY A 288 -5.38 -9.76 -10.50
C GLY A 288 -6.30 -10.95 -10.78
N GLY A 289 -7.22 -11.28 -9.88
CA GLY A 289 -8.22 -12.34 -10.10
C GLY A 289 -9.12 -12.07 -11.31
N LEU A 290 -9.31 -10.81 -11.71
CA LEU A 290 -10.10 -10.45 -12.90
C LEU A 290 -9.36 -10.70 -14.22
N LEU A 291 -8.06 -11.05 -14.16
CA LEU A 291 -7.27 -11.41 -15.34
C LEU A 291 -7.36 -12.91 -15.66
N GLU A 292 -8.01 -13.71 -14.82
CA GLU A 292 -8.22 -15.13 -15.09
C GLU A 292 -9.23 -15.32 -16.24
N PRO A 293 -9.06 -16.33 -17.11
CA PRO A 293 -9.86 -16.48 -18.34
C PRO A 293 -11.39 -16.52 -18.14
N ASP A 294 -11.86 -16.97 -16.98
CA ASP A 294 -13.28 -17.14 -16.66
C ASP A 294 -13.81 -16.08 -15.68
N SER A 295 -12.99 -15.09 -15.32
CA SER A 295 -13.40 -14.04 -14.40
C SER A 295 -14.32 -13.02 -15.06
N PRO A 296 -15.28 -12.43 -14.30
CA PRO A 296 -16.08 -11.31 -14.78
C PRO A 296 -15.19 -10.18 -15.26
N ASN A 297 -15.62 -9.46 -16.31
CA ASN A 297 -14.90 -8.29 -16.76
C ASN A 297 -14.93 -7.23 -15.64
N ILE A 298 -13.92 -6.37 -15.53
CA ILE A 298 -13.96 -5.22 -14.62
C ILE A 298 -15.20 -4.33 -14.88
N ASP A 299 -15.66 -4.25 -16.13
CA ASP A 299 -16.89 -3.57 -16.51
C ASP A 299 -18.16 -4.21 -15.90
N ASP A 300 -18.08 -5.46 -15.45
CA ASP A 300 -19.14 -6.16 -14.76
C ASP A 300 -19.17 -5.84 -13.25
N HIS A 301 -18.17 -5.13 -12.71
CA HIS A 301 -18.22 -4.60 -11.34
C HIS A 301 -18.99 -3.26 -11.31
N PRO A 302 -20.25 -3.25 -10.85
CA PRO A 302 -21.15 -2.13 -11.12
C PRO A 302 -20.73 -0.84 -10.41
N GLU A 303 -20.21 -0.93 -9.19
CA GLU A 303 -19.74 0.19 -8.38
C GLU A 303 -18.48 0.81 -8.98
N ILE A 304 -17.46 0.01 -9.30
CA ILE A 304 -16.23 0.50 -9.92
C ILE A 304 -16.51 1.17 -11.26
N ARG A 305 -17.36 0.57 -12.10
CA ARG A 305 -17.80 1.18 -13.34
C ARG A 305 -18.50 2.53 -13.13
N ARG A 306 -19.30 2.67 -12.07
CA ARG A 306 -19.94 3.94 -11.71
C ARG A 306 -18.91 4.97 -11.24
N VAL A 307 -17.90 4.56 -10.47
CA VAL A 307 -16.79 5.43 -10.07
C VAL A 307 -16.01 5.92 -11.29
N ILE A 308 -15.65 5.03 -12.23
CA ILE A 308 -14.97 5.42 -13.47
C ILE A 308 -15.79 6.45 -14.25
N ARG A 309 -17.11 6.26 -14.39
CA ARG A 309 -17.99 7.22 -15.07
C ARG A 309 -18.06 8.56 -14.36
N LEU A 310 -18.09 8.56 -13.03
CA LEU A 310 -18.06 9.79 -12.24
C LEU A 310 -16.76 10.55 -12.50
N LEU A 311 -15.61 9.87 -12.43
CA LEU A 311 -14.30 10.48 -12.70
C LEU A 311 -14.17 11.00 -14.14
N GLN A 312 -14.76 10.31 -15.12
CA GLN A 312 -14.84 10.80 -16.50
C GLN A 312 -15.67 12.08 -16.61
N SER A 313 -16.79 12.19 -15.89
CA SER A 313 -17.61 13.40 -15.84
C SER A 313 -16.82 14.56 -15.21
N VAL A 314 -16.16 14.31 -14.07
CA VAL A 314 -15.32 15.28 -13.37
C VAL A 314 -14.20 15.80 -14.28
N ALA A 315 -13.52 14.92 -15.02
CA ALA A 315 -12.47 15.31 -15.96
C ALA A 315 -12.98 16.09 -17.18
N GLY A 316 -14.29 16.07 -17.45
CA GLY A 316 -14.93 16.93 -18.45
C GLY A 316 -15.28 18.34 -17.93
N GLU A 317 -15.29 18.53 -16.62
CA GLU A 317 -15.68 19.78 -15.96
C GLU A 317 -14.48 20.55 -15.36
N ARG A 318 -13.47 19.82 -14.89
CA ARG A 318 -12.27 20.35 -14.23
C ARG A 318 -11.02 19.79 -14.88
N ARG A 319 -9.96 20.58 -14.99
CA ARG A 319 -8.69 20.07 -15.51
C ARG A 319 -8.11 19.04 -14.54
N THR A 320 -8.23 17.77 -14.92
CA THR A 320 -7.93 16.62 -14.05
C THR A 320 -6.78 15.82 -14.63
N MET A 321 -5.82 15.45 -13.77
CA MET A 321 -4.71 14.56 -14.11
C MET A 321 -4.85 13.24 -13.35
N PHE A 322 -4.82 12.12 -14.07
CA PHE A 322 -4.85 10.79 -13.47
C PHE A 322 -3.44 10.25 -13.29
N ILE A 323 -3.08 9.82 -12.08
CA ILE A 323 -1.76 9.23 -11.78
C ILE A 323 -1.98 7.80 -11.32
N ALA A 324 -1.42 6.85 -12.04
CA ALA A 324 -1.31 5.46 -11.61
C ALA A 324 0.07 5.26 -10.99
N ALA A 325 0.13 5.15 -9.66
CA ALA A 325 1.32 4.77 -8.93
C ALA A 325 1.47 3.24 -8.97
N ALA A 326 2.17 2.73 -9.99
CA ALA A 326 2.29 1.32 -10.31
C ALA A 326 3.67 0.97 -10.87
N ASP A 327 4.22 -0.16 -10.41
CA ASP A 327 5.37 -0.79 -11.03
C ASP A 327 4.93 -1.75 -12.16
N LEU A 328 5.83 -2.03 -13.10
CA LEU A 328 5.58 -2.96 -14.21
C LEU A 328 5.90 -4.41 -13.80
N SER A 329 6.76 -5.11 -14.56
CA SER A 329 7.02 -6.53 -14.34
C SER A 329 7.92 -6.77 -13.12
N HIS A 330 7.45 -7.57 -12.18
CA HIS A 330 8.25 -8.08 -11.05
C HIS A 330 8.94 -9.40 -11.48
N VAL A 331 10.09 -9.27 -12.14
CA VAL A 331 10.89 -10.43 -12.64
C VAL A 331 12.16 -10.60 -11.83
N GLY A 332 12.50 -11.86 -11.53
CA GLY A 332 13.78 -12.26 -10.95
C GLY A 332 13.66 -12.98 -9.60
N PRO A 333 14.78 -13.44 -9.03
CA PRO A 333 14.78 -14.32 -7.85
C PRO A 333 14.15 -13.68 -6.61
N ALA A 334 14.22 -12.35 -6.47
CA ALA A 334 13.58 -11.61 -5.39
C ALA A 334 12.04 -11.64 -5.45
N PHE A 335 11.47 -11.98 -6.61
CA PHE A 335 10.03 -12.06 -6.87
C PHE A 335 9.56 -13.50 -7.17
N GLY A 336 10.41 -14.50 -6.88
CA GLY A 336 10.06 -15.91 -7.02
C GLY A 336 10.07 -16.46 -8.45
N GLN A 337 10.71 -15.76 -9.39
CA GLN A 337 10.99 -16.28 -10.73
C GLN A 337 12.47 -16.66 -10.86
N ASP A 338 12.74 -17.84 -11.42
CA ASP A 338 14.09 -18.20 -11.89
C ASP A 338 14.46 -17.27 -13.06
N GLU A 339 15.76 -16.98 -13.22
CA GLU A 339 16.31 -16.04 -14.23
C GLU A 339 15.79 -16.24 -15.66
#